data_AF-A0A951CMI2-F1
#
_entry.id   AF-A0A951CMI2-F1
#
_cell.length_a   1.000
_cell.length_b   1.000
_cell.length_c   1.000
_cell.angle_alpha   90.00
_cell.angle_beta   90.00
_cell.angle_gamma   90.00
#
_symmetry.space_group_name_H-M   'P 1'
#
loop_
_entity.id
_entity.type
_entity.pdbx_description
1 polymer ?
#
loop_
_entity_poly.entity_id
_entity_poly.type
_entity_poly.pdbx_seq_one_letter_code
_entity_poly.pdbx_strand_id
1 'polypeptide(L)'
;NAIDYLYAERNNKAAAFVSYGSASGARAVEHLRGICSELQIAHVRQQVSFNLFTDFENMTTFAPTPLHKPLADAMFAQLESWARAMKTIRQPT
;
A
#
# COMPACT_ATOMS: atom_id res chain seq x y z
N ASN A 1 -9.63 -9.74 9.28
CA ASN A 1 -10.47 -9.13 10.33
C ASN A 1 -10.19 -7.66 10.62
N ALA A 2 -9.99 -6.82 9.60
CA ALA A 2 -9.99 -5.35 9.71
C ALA A 2 -10.26 -4.74 8.33
N ILE A 3 -9.70 -5.38 7.32
CA ILE A 3 -9.86 -5.04 5.91
C ILE A 3 -11.21 -5.54 5.35
N ASP A 4 -11.66 -6.69 5.81
CA ASP A 4 -12.90 -7.42 5.48
C ASP A 4 -14.13 -7.00 6.30
N TYR A 5 -13.94 -6.29 7.43
CA TYR A 5 -15.05 -5.86 8.29
C TYR A 5 -15.93 -4.78 7.62
N LEU A 6 -15.33 -3.93 6.78
CA LEU A 6 -16.02 -2.84 6.08
C LEU A 6 -15.95 -3.07 4.56
N TYR A 7 -16.72 -4.03 4.06
CA TYR A 7 -16.76 -4.38 2.63
C TYR A 7 -17.25 -3.21 1.77
N ALA A 8 -18.54 -2.84 1.88
CA ALA A 8 -19.17 -1.85 1.00
C ALA A 8 -18.51 -0.46 1.03
N GLU A 9 -18.00 -0.04 2.19
CA GLU A 9 -17.32 1.26 2.33
C GLU A 9 -15.97 1.32 1.62
N ARG A 10 -15.35 0.17 1.32
CA ARG A 10 -14.03 0.09 0.68
C ARG A 10 -14.11 -0.06 -0.83
N ASN A 11 -15.26 -0.47 -1.36
CA ASN A 11 -15.46 -0.66 -2.78
C ASN A 11 -15.14 0.61 -3.57
N ASN A 12 -14.51 0.43 -4.74
CA ASN A 12 -14.12 1.49 -5.66
C ASN A 12 -13.26 2.58 -4.97
N LYS A 13 -12.38 2.17 -4.06
CA LYS A 13 -11.30 3.01 -3.53
C LYS A 13 -9.95 2.56 -4.06
N ALA A 14 -8.96 3.44 -3.96
CA ALA A 14 -7.59 3.13 -4.30
C ALA A 14 -6.77 2.72 -3.06
N ALA A 15 -5.75 1.89 -3.25
CA ALA A 15 -4.79 1.52 -2.20
C ALA A 15 -3.35 1.47 -2.71
N ALA A 16 -2.40 1.66 -1.79
CA ALA A 16 -0.99 1.40 -1.97
C ALA A 16 -0.47 0.64 -0.75
N PHE A 17 0.69 0.00 -0.87
CA PHE A 17 1.23 -0.87 0.16
C PHE A 17 2.55 -0.34 0.71
N VAL A 18 2.63 -0.36 2.04
CA VAL A 18 3.87 -0.20 2.78
C VAL A 18 4.09 -1.46 3.61
N SER A 19 5.28 -2.03 3.52
CA SER A 19 5.62 -3.27 4.23
C SER A 19 7.00 -3.21 4.84
N TYR A 20 7.24 -4.06 5.84
CA TYR A 20 8.56 -4.24 6.42
C TYR A 20 8.75 -5.71 6.86
N GLY A 21 10.00 -6.15 6.95
CA GLY A 21 10.33 -7.49 7.41
C GLY A 21 11.74 -7.92 7.02
N SER A 22 12.14 -9.13 7.40
CA SER A 22 13.43 -9.72 7.00
C SER A 22 13.54 -9.91 5.48
N ALA A 23 12.41 -10.21 4.83
CA ALA A 23 12.23 -10.21 3.37
C ALA A 23 11.34 -9.04 2.91
N SER A 24 11.45 -7.90 3.60
CA SER A 24 10.73 -6.64 3.35
C SER A 24 9.20 -6.74 3.30
N GLY A 25 8.61 -7.84 3.79
CA GLY A 25 7.17 -8.10 3.78
C GLY A 25 6.57 -8.44 2.41
N ALA A 26 7.38 -8.85 1.42
CA ALA A 26 6.94 -9.07 0.04
C ALA A 26 5.74 -10.02 -0.09
N ARG A 27 5.79 -11.18 0.59
CA ARG A 27 4.70 -12.17 0.58
C ARG A 27 3.39 -11.66 1.17
N ALA A 28 3.48 -10.83 2.22
CA ALA A 28 2.30 -10.23 2.82
C ALA A 28 1.62 -9.28 1.84
N VAL A 29 2.40 -8.46 1.13
CA VAL A 29 1.88 -7.55 0.11
C VAL A 29 1.28 -8.31 -1.07
N GLU A 30 1.94 -9.36 -1.55
CA GLU A 30 1.43 -10.20 -2.64
C GLU A 30 0.06 -10.82 -2.28
N HIS A 31 -0.08 -11.34 -1.07
CA HIS A 31 -1.35 -11.88 -0.58
C HIS A 31 -2.42 -10.78 -0.44
N LEU A 32 -2.06 -9.61 0.08
CA LEU A 32 -2.94 -8.45 0.24
C LEU A 32 -3.49 -7.93 -1.10
N ARG A 33 -2.75 -8.06 -2.21
CA ARG A 33 -3.22 -7.67 -3.54
C ARG A 33 -4.40 -8.52 -4.00
N GLY A 34 -4.34 -9.83 -3.77
CA GLY A 34 -5.47 -10.75 -4.01
C GLY A 34 -6.69 -10.35 -3.18
N ILE A 35 -6.50 -10.10 -1.88
CA ILE A 35 -7.59 -9.67 -0.99
C ILE A 35 -8.21 -8.35 -1.45
N CYS A 36 -7.41 -7.36 -1.85
CA CYS A 36 -7.91 -6.09 -2.36
C CYS A 36 -8.77 -6.27 -3.62
N SER A 37 -8.42 -7.25 -4.48
CA SER A 37 -9.18 -7.54 -5.70
C SER A 37 -10.58 -8.07 -5.38
N GLU A 38 -10.70 -8.96 -4.38
CA GLU A 38 -12.00 -9.47 -3.88
C GLU A 38 -12.87 -8.36 -3.22
N LEU A 39 -12.22 -7.37 -2.63
CA LEU A 39 -12.86 -6.24 -1.95
C LEU A 39 -13.12 -5.04 -2.87
N GLN A 40 -12.95 -5.19 -4.18
CA GLN A 40 -13.13 -4.11 -5.16
C GLN A 40 -12.27 -2.87 -4.87
N ILE A 41 -11.04 -3.07 -4.37
CA ILE A 41 -10.06 -2.00 -4.12
C ILE A 41 -9.03 -2.00 -5.24
N ALA A 42 -8.91 -0.89 -5.95
CA ALA A 42 -7.92 -0.71 -7.01
C ALA A 42 -6.55 -0.38 -6.41
N HIS A 43 -5.59 -1.29 -6.47
CA HIS A 43 -4.26 -1.06 -5.88
C HIS A 43 -3.19 -0.65 -6.91
N VAL A 44 -2.32 0.30 -6.55
CA VAL A 44 -1.24 0.76 -7.44
C VAL A 44 -0.07 -0.23 -7.49
N ARG A 45 0.76 -0.14 -8.54
CA ARG A 45 1.92 -1.00 -8.75
C ARG A 45 3.04 -0.68 -7.75
N GLN A 46 3.36 0.61 -7.59
CA GLN A 46 4.44 1.02 -6.71
C GLN A 46 4.10 0.72 -5.25
N GLN A 47 5.08 0.19 -4.52
CA GLN A 47 5.02 -0.05 -3.08
C GLN A 47 6.31 0.43 -2.44
N VAL A 48 6.28 0.66 -1.12
CA VAL A 48 7.49 0.89 -0.33
C VAL A 48 7.68 -0.30 0.60
N SER A 49 8.88 -0.87 0.62
CA SER A 49 9.17 -2.08 1.38
C SER A 49 10.51 -1.92 2.10
N PHE A 50 10.47 -1.96 3.43
CA PHE A 50 11.63 -1.74 4.29
C PHE A 50 12.23 -3.06 4.76
N ASN A 51 13.54 -3.17 4.75
CA ASN A 51 14.24 -4.34 5.25
C ASN A 51 14.68 -4.10 6.70
N LEU A 52 14.36 -5.03 7.59
CA LEU A 52 14.70 -4.96 9.01
C LEU A 52 16.22 -4.80 9.27
N PHE A 53 17.08 -5.36 8.42
CA PHE A 53 18.53 -5.30 8.57
C PHE A 53 19.17 -4.00 8.09
N THR A 54 18.49 -3.22 7.23
CA THR A 54 19.09 -2.04 6.59
C THR A 54 18.34 -0.74 6.87
N ASP A 55 17.07 -0.82 7.26
CA ASP A 55 16.20 0.35 7.48
C ASP A 55 15.81 0.51 8.95
N PHE A 56 16.37 -0.32 9.84
CA PHE A 56 16.14 -0.26 11.28
C PHE A 56 17.45 -0.45 12.05
N GLU A 57 17.73 0.46 12.97
CA GLU A 57 18.80 0.29 13.96
C GLU A 57 18.36 -0.68 15.03
N ASN A 58 19.19 -1.70 15.30
CA ASN A 58 18.92 -2.74 16.29
C ASN A 58 17.52 -3.39 16.13
N MET A 59 17.00 -3.49 14.91
CA MET A 59 15.67 -4.05 14.60
C MET A 59 14.48 -3.31 15.24
N THR A 60 14.69 -2.11 15.77
CA THR A 60 13.69 -1.42 16.59
C THR A 60 13.47 0.03 16.15
N THR A 61 14.53 0.77 15.89
CA THR A 61 14.44 2.19 15.56
C THR A 61 14.45 2.36 14.04
N PHE A 62 13.36 2.88 13.48
CA PHE A 62 13.25 3.09 12.05
C PHE A 62 14.23 4.19 11.58
N ALA A 63 15.18 3.79 10.74
CA ALA A 63 16.23 4.63 10.17
C ALA A 63 16.41 4.25 8.69
N PRO A 64 15.43 4.58 7.83
CA PRO A 64 15.41 4.13 6.44
C PRO A 64 16.53 4.77 5.63
N THR A 65 17.08 4.01 4.69
CA THR A 65 18.04 4.55 3.73
C THR A 65 17.41 5.67 2.87
N PRO A 66 18.19 6.65 2.37
CA PRO A 66 17.67 7.73 1.52
C PRO A 66 16.97 7.27 0.23
N LEU A 67 17.23 6.02 -0.21
CA LEU A 67 16.61 5.40 -1.38
C LEU A 67 15.08 5.36 -1.30
N HIS A 68 14.51 5.27 -0.10
CA HIS A 68 13.06 5.09 0.06
C HIS A 68 12.25 6.35 -0.24
N LYS A 69 12.83 7.54 -0.11
CA LYS A 69 12.13 8.81 -0.35
C LYS A 69 11.56 8.91 -1.78
N PRO A 70 12.36 8.76 -2.86
CA PRO A 70 11.80 8.82 -4.21
C PRO A 70 10.81 7.68 -4.51
N LEU A 71 10.97 6.51 -3.88
CA LEU A 71 10.02 5.40 -4.02
C LEU A 71 8.67 5.72 -3.38
N ALA A 72 8.68 6.37 -2.22
CA ALA A 72 7.48 6.85 -1.54
C ALA A 72 6.78 7.95 -2.33
N ASP A 73 7.54 8.92 -2.87
CA ASP A 73 6.99 9.98 -3.71
C ASP A 73 6.26 9.40 -4.94
N ALA A 74 6.88 8.43 -5.62
CA ALA A 74 6.27 7.73 -6.74
C ALA A 74 5.02 6.93 -6.33
N MET A 75 5.05 6.28 -5.16
CA MET A 75 3.90 5.54 -4.63
C MET A 75 2.71 6.47 -4.36
N PHE A 76 2.95 7.60 -3.69
CA PHE A 76 1.90 8.57 -3.40
C PHE A 76 1.36 9.22 -4.67
N ALA A 77 2.22 9.58 -5.63
CA ALA A 77 1.77 10.11 -6.91
C ALA A 77 0.82 9.14 -7.65
N GLN A 78 1.15 7.84 -7.69
CA GLN A 78 0.25 6.83 -8.26
C GLN A 78 -1.05 6.71 -7.46
N LEU A 79 -0.96 6.63 -6.12
CA LEU A 79 -2.12 6.47 -5.26
C LEU A 79 -3.09 7.64 -5.38
N GLU A 80 -2.59 8.87 -5.37
CA GLU A 80 -3.42 10.06 -5.51
C GLU A 80 -4.12 10.11 -6.86
N SER A 81 -3.42 9.77 -7.95
CA SER A 81 -4.01 9.69 -9.28
C SER A 81 -5.17 8.70 -9.32
N TRP A 82 -4.97 7.49 -8.78
CA TRP A 82 -6.00 6.46 -8.75
C TRP A 82 -7.13 6.83 -7.79
N ALA A 83 -6.83 7.40 -6.62
CA ALA A 83 -7.85 7.84 -5.67
C ALA A 83 -8.76 8.92 -6.25
N ARG A 84 -8.21 9.86 -7.04
CA ARG A 84 -8.99 10.88 -7.76
C ARG A 84 -9.90 10.24 -8.81
N ALA A 85 -9.38 9.32 -9.62
CA ALA A 85 -10.19 8.61 -10.62
C ALA A 85 -11.29 7.77 -9.96
N MET A 86 -10.95 6.96 -8.95
CA MET A 86 -11.91 6.10 -8.26
C MET A 86 -12.97 6.90 -7.48
N LYS A 87 -12.69 8.16 -7.10
CA LYS A 87 -13.71 9.05 -6.53
C LYS A 87 -14.86 9.32 -7.49
N THR A 88 -14.61 9.40 -8.80
CA THR A 88 -15.69 9.68 -9.78
C THR A 88 -16.65 8.51 -9.93
N ILE A 89 -16.17 7.27 -9.71
CA ILE A 89 -16.99 6.05 -9.74
C ILE A 89 -17.92 5.96 -8.51
N ARG A 90 -17.57 6.64 -7.40
CA ARG A 90 -18.34 6.63 -6.15
C ARG A 90 -19.40 7.73 -6.05
N GLN A 91 -19.39 8.71 -6.97
CA GLN A 91 -20.37 9.79 -6.94
C GLN A 91 -21.62 9.37 -7.74
N PRO A 92 -22.84 9.61 -7.22
CA PRO A 92 -24.06 9.40 -7.99
C PRO A 92 -24.09 10.40 -9.16
N THR A 93 -24.53 9.93 -10.33
CA THR A 93 -24.70 10.71 -11.57
C THR A 93 -25.69 11.85 -11.38
#